data_AF-A0A4P6JPQ8-F1
#
_entry.id   AF-A0A4P6JPQ8-F1
#
_cell.length_a   1.000
_cell.length_b   1.000
_cell.length_c   1.000
_cell.angle_alpha   90.00
_cell.angle_beta   90.00
_cell.angle_gamma   90.00
#
_symmetry.space_group_name_H-M   'P 1'
#
loop_
_entity.id
_entity.type
_entity.pdbx_description
1 polymer ?
#
loop_
_entity_poly.entity_id
_entity_poly.type
_entity_poly.pdbx_seq_one_letter_code
_entity_poly.pdbx_strand_id
1 'polypeptide(L)'
;MHAEGWNAKSIAGYLVTSRQTVHTTLNKWAEGQFAGLHDHSHAPHQPARKTTLKAMSEVKKLAENPELGAYRVSAALEQLGIKLSRSTCGRLLAINRDLYHLKMPRQGGRPKAQMPFRTERRHQF
;
A
#
# COMPACT_ATOMS: atom_id res chain seq x y z
N MET A 1 39.94 2.97 8.91
CA MET A 1 39.65 4.25 8.19
C MET A 1 39.22 5.39 9.10
N HIS A 2 37.98 5.49 9.63
CA HIS A 2 37.65 6.58 10.58
C HIS A 2 38.43 6.44 11.91
N ALA A 3 38.61 5.21 12.41
CA ALA A 3 39.47 4.93 13.57
C ALA A 3 40.97 5.25 13.35
N GLU A 4 41.39 5.40 12.09
CA GLU A 4 42.74 5.81 11.70
C GLU A 4 42.83 7.34 11.48
N GLY A 5 41.80 8.11 11.85
CA GLY A 5 41.79 9.57 11.80
C GLY A 5 41.32 10.19 10.47
N TRP A 6 40.69 9.42 9.58
CA TRP A 6 40.23 9.93 8.30
C TRP A 6 38.99 10.82 8.44
N ASN A 7 39.01 12.00 7.82
CA ASN A 7 37.86 12.90 7.74
C ASN A 7 36.75 12.29 6.85
N ALA A 8 35.48 12.47 7.24
CA ALA A 8 34.29 12.05 6.49
C ALA A 8 34.29 12.53 5.02
N LYS A 9 34.85 13.72 4.73
CA LYS A 9 35.01 14.20 3.34
C LYS A 9 35.95 13.31 2.51
N SER A 10 37.07 12.90 3.10
CA SER A 10 38.05 12.03 2.44
C SER A 10 37.50 10.62 2.25
N ILE A 11 36.78 10.11 3.24
CA ILE A 11 36.08 8.81 3.16
C ILE A 11 35.02 8.83 2.05
N ALA A 12 34.21 9.88 1.98
CA ALA A 12 33.20 10.03 0.94
C ALA A 12 33.81 10.10 -0.46
N GLY A 13 34.92 10.82 -0.62
CA GLY A 13 35.65 10.90 -1.89
C GLY A 13 36.27 9.56 -2.31
N TYR A 14 36.87 8.83 -1.37
CA TYR A 14 37.47 7.51 -1.63
C TYR A 14 36.41 6.46 -1.99
N LEU A 15 35.29 6.43 -1.27
CA LEU A 15 34.20 5.48 -1.49
C LEU A 15 33.22 5.91 -2.60
N VAL A 16 33.46 7.06 -3.25
CA VAL A 16 32.58 7.63 -4.28
C VAL A 16 31.12 7.68 -3.79
N THR A 17 30.93 8.14 -2.55
CA THR A 17 29.60 8.22 -1.92
C THR A 17 29.33 9.62 -1.37
N SER A 18 28.10 9.85 -0.89
CA SER A 18 27.76 11.14 -0.28
C SER A 18 28.33 11.25 1.14
N ARG A 19 28.72 12.48 1.54
CA ARG A 19 29.10 12.77 2.95
C ARG A 19 27.99 12.42 3.93
N GLN A 20 26.74 12.61 3.53
CA GLN A 20 25.57 12.28 4.36
C GLN A 20 25.49 10.79 4.63
N THR A 21 25.72 9.95 3.61
CA THR A 21 25.78 8.48 3.76
C THR A 21 26.85 8.10 4.78
N VAL A 22 28.06 8.65 4.66
CA VAL A 22 29.15 8.39 5.61
C VAL A 22 28.76 8.78 7.05
N HIS A 23 28.19 9.96 7.26
CA HIS A 23 27.73 10.38 8.59
C HIS A 23 26.61 9.48 9.13
N THR A 24 25.63 9.12 8.31
CA THR A 24 24.55 8.23 8.75
C THR A 24 25.06 6.84 9.14
N THR A 25 26.02 6.29 8.39
CA THR A 25 26.63 5.00 8.71
C THR A 25 27.47 5.08 9.99
N LEU A 26 28.23 6.16 10.20
CA LEU A 26 28.99 6.37 11.43
C LEU A 26 28.07 6.54 12.66
N ASN A 27 26.96 7.26 12.54
CA ASN A 27 25.99 7.41 13.61
C ASN A 27 25.31 6.07 13.95
N LYS A 28 24.88 5.32 12.93
CA LYS A 28 24.34 3.96 13.11
C LYS A 28 25.33 3.02 13.81
N TRP A 29 26.60 3.11 13.44
CA TRP A 29 27.68 2.36 14.10
C TRP A 29 27.88 2.80 15.56
N ALA A 30 27.84 4.09 15.85
CA ALA A 30 27.98 4.60 17.22
C ALA A 30 26.80 4.16 18.12
N GLU A 31 25.59 4.14 17.57
CA GLU A 31 24.36 3.79 18.30
C GLU A 31 24.19 2.28 18.52
N GLY A 32 24.50 1.46 17.51
CA GLY A 32 24.17 0.03 17.51
C GLY A 32 25.29 -0.90 17.07
N GLN A 33 26.51 -0.38 16.85
CA GLN A 33 27.66 -1.13 16.34
C GLN A 33 27.27 -1.95 15.10
N PHE A 34 27.57 -3.25 15.06
CA PHE A 34 27.20 -4.13 13.96
C PHE A 34 25.69 -4.27 13.76
N ALA A 35 24.88 -4.24 14.83
CA ALA A 35 23.42 -4.35 14.73
C ALA A 35 22.78 -3.09 14.13
N GLY A 36 23.39 -1.92 14.35
CA GLY A 36 22.95 -0.64 13.79
C GLY A 36 23.21 -0.51 12.29
N LEU A 37 24.18 -1.26 11.75
CA LEU A 37 24.54 -1.25 10.33
C LEU A 37 23.62 -2.09 9.45
N HIS A 38 22.78 -2.95 10.03
CA HIS A 38 21.81 -3.72 9.28
C HIS A 38 20.83 -2.79 8.55
N ASP A 39 20.36 -3.20 7.37
CA ASP A 39 19.31 -2.47 6.68
C ASP A 39 18.01 -2.61 7.48
N HIS A 40 17.48 -1.47 7.94
CA HIS A 40 16.27 -1.42 8.75
C HIS A 40 15.17 -0.80 7.90
N SER A 41 13.97 -1.37 7.98
CA SER A 41 12.82 -0.78 7.32
C SER A 41 12.60 0.64 7.83
N HIS A 42 12.51 1.60 6.90
CA HIS A 42 12.10 2.97 7.20
C HIS A 42 10.60 3.11 7.45
N ALA A 43 9.85 2.01 7.37
CA ALA A 43 8.43 2.02 7.70
C ALA A 43 8.23 2.29 9.20
N PRO A 44 7.17 3.02 9.59
CA PRO A 44 6.89 3.26 11.01
C PRO A 44 6.69 1.94 11.76
N HIS A 45 7.37 1.79 12.91
CA HIS A 45 7.27 0.59 13.76
C HIS A 45 5.83 0.35 14.28
N GLN A 46 5.04 1.42 14.44
CA GLN A 46 3.64 1.36 14.87
C GLN A 46 2.75 2.12 13.89
N PRO A 47 2.41 1.54 12.73
CA PRO A 47 1.51 2.19 11.80
C PRO A 47 0.11 2.28 12.41
N ALA A 48 -0.58 3.42 12.21
CA ALA A 48 -1.98 3.56 12.65
C ALA A 48 -2.87 2.53 11.94
N ARG A 49 -3.30 1.49 12.66
CA ARG A 49 -4.16 0.45 12.13
C ARG A 49 -5.62 0.82 12.34
N LYS A 50 -6.29 1.29 11.29
CA LYS A 50 -7.75 1.47 11.27
C LYS A 50 -8.53 0.15 11.15
N THR A 51 -7.83 -0.98 11.04
CA THR A 51 -8.42 -2.29 10.77
C THR A 51 -8.06 -3.27 11.88
N THR A 52 -9.06 -3.67 12.64
CA THR A 52 -8.95 -4.71 13.67
C THR A 52 -9.01 -6.11 13.05
N LEU A 53 -8.42 -7.13 13.69
CA LEU A 53 -8.49 -8.52 13.23
C LEU A 53 -9.93 -9.01 13.04
N LYS A 54 -10.86 -8.62 13.93
CA LYS A 54 -12.30 -8.89 13.78
C LYS A 54 -12.83 -8.35 12.46
N ALA A 55 -12.49 -7.11 12.11
CA ALA A 55 -12.93 -6.48 10.87
C ALA A 55 -12.35 -7.18 9.65
N MET A 56 -11.09 -7.64 9.69
CA MET A 56 -10.49 -8.43 8.60
C MET A 56 -11.20 -9.77 8.41
N SER A 57 -11.55 -10.45 9.50
CA SER A 57 -12.29 -11.72 9.46
C SER A 57 -13.69 -11.55 8.85
N GLU A 58 -14.42 -10.51 9.26
CA GLU A 58 -15.74 -10.23 8.68
C GLU A 58 -15.65 -9.85 7.19
N VAL A 59 -14.66 -9.05 6.79
CA VAL A 59 -14.41 -8.77 5.36
C VAL A 59 -14.08 -10.05 4.60
N LYS A 60 -13.32 -10.97 5.19
CA LYS A 60 -13.00 -12.27 4.55
C LYS A 60 -14.27 -13.08 4.29
N LYS A 61 -15.15 -13.23 5.29
CA LYS A 61 -16.43 -13.94 5.12
C LYS A 61 -17.27 -13.31 4.01
N LEU A 62 -17.34 -11.98 3.95
CA LEU A 62 -18.06 -11.27 2.90
C LEU A 62 -17.40 -11.37 1.51
N ALA A 63 -16.09 -11.58 1.46
CA ALA A 63 -15.32 -11.67 0.21
C ALA A 63 -15.52 -13.01 -0.54
N GLU A 64 -15.98 -14.06 0.14
CA GLU A 64 -16.30 -15.35 -0.49
C GLU A 64 -17.36 -15.21 -1.58
N ASN A 65 -18.22 -14.20 -1.45
CA ASN A 65 -19.17 -13.83 -2.49
C ASN A 65 -18.50 -12.85 -3.49
N PRO A 66 -18.18 -13.28 -4.72
CA PRO A 66 -17.41 -12.46 -5.67
C PRO A 66 -18.15 -11.18 -6.09
N GLU A 67 -19.48 -11.21 -6.11
CA GLU A 67 -20.35 -10.09 -6.52
C GLU A 67 -20.41 -8.95 -5.48
N LEU A 68 -19.86 -9.14 -4.28
CA LEU A 68 -19.85 -8.14 -3.22
C LEU A 68 -18.70 -7.14 -3.43
N GLY A 69 -19.07 -5.95 -3.91
CA GLY A 69 -18.17 -4.81 -4.04
C GLY A 69 -17.92 -4.06 -2.72
N ALA A 70 -16.87 -3.24 -2.71
CA ALA A 70 -16.42 -2.49 -1.52
C ALA A 70 -17.51 -1.63 -0.84
N TYR A 71 -18.46 -1.10 -1.62
CA TYR A 71 -19.59 -0.32 -1.08
C TYR A 71 -20.53 -1.19 -0.24
N ARG A 72 -20.94 -2.35 -0.78
CA ARG A 72 -21.86 -3.27 -0.10
C ARG A 72 -21.21 -3.87 1.14
N VAL A 73 -19.91 -4.19 1.07
CA VAL A 73 -19.13 -4.65 2.22
C VAL A 73 -19.02 -3.58 3.31
N SER A 74 -18.79 -2.31 2.94
CA SER A 74 -18.80 -1.20 3.89
C SER A 74 -20.13 -1.07 4.63
N ALA A 75 -21.25 -1.16 3.91
CA ALA A 75 -22.58 -1.08 4.51
C ALA A 75 -22.89 -2.28 5.42
N ALA A 76 -22.52 -3.49 5.00
CA ALA A 76 -22.70 -4.70 5.81
C ALA A 76 -21.87 -4.65 7.10
N LEU A 77 -20.64 -4.14 7.04
CA LEU A 77 -19.82 -3.93 8.22
C LEU A 77 -20.39 -2.87 9.17
N GLU A 78 -21.00 -1.81 8.63
CA GLU A 78 -21.64 -0.77 9.43
C GLU A 78 -22.85 -1.32 10.19
N GLN A 79 -23.62 -2.24 9.60
CA GLN A 79 -24.69 -2.97 10.29
C GLN A 79 -24.16 -3.84 11.44
N LEU A 80 -22.93 -4.36 11.33
CA LEU A 80 -22.23 -5.09 12.39
C LEU A 80 -21.55 -4.17 13.43
N GLY A 81 -21.71 -2.85 13.30
CA GLY A 81 -21.11 -1.85 14.18
C GLY A 81 -19.63 -1.54 13.88
N ILE A 82 -19.09 -2.03 12.76
CA ILE A 82 -17.70 -1.83 12.36
C ILE A 82 -17.63 -0.71 11.30
N LYS A 83 -17.15 0.46 11.70
CA LYS A 83 -16.97 1.60 10.79
C LYS A 83 -15.65 1.51 10.04
N LEU A 84 -15.70 1.04 8.80
CA LEU A 84 -14.57 1.05 7.88
C LEU A 84 -14.89 1.90 6.65
N SER A 85 -13.90 2.62 6.13
CA SER A 85 -14.08 3.37 4.89
C SER A 85 -14.22 2.43 3.69
N ARG A 86 -14.99 2.84 2.69
CA ARG A 86 -15.11 2.13 1.40
C ARG A 86 -13.76 1.80 0.77
N SER A 87 -12.80 2.72 0.83
CA SER A 87 -11.44 2.52 0.32
C SER A 87 -10.68 1.43 1.08
N THR A 88 -10.83 1.38 2.39
CA THR A 88 -10.21 0.34 3.23
C THR A 88 -10.82 -1.03 2.94
N CYS A 89 -12.15 -1.12 2.84
CA CYS A 89 -12.84 -2.35 2.45
C CYS A 89 -12.39 -2.83 1.05
N GLY A 90 -12.26 -1.91 0.09
CA GLY A 90 -11.77 -2.24 -1.25
C GLY A 90 -10.34 -2.80 -1.26
N ARG A 91 -9.43 -2.17 -0.50
CA ARG A 91 -8.05 -2.67 -0.34
C ARG A 91 -8.02 -4.05 0.32
N LEU A 92 -8.81 -4.28 1.36
CA LEU A 92 -8.90 -5.59 2.03
C LEU A 92 -9.47 -6.66 1.09
N LEU A 93 -10.48 -6.33 0.28
CA LEU A 93 -11.00 -7.25 -0.73
C LEU A 93 -9.95 -7.62 -1.79
N ALA A 94 -9.14 -6.65 -2.23
CA ALA A 94 -8.06 -6.92 -3.18
C ALA A 94 -7.00 -7.86 -2.57
N ILE A 95 -6.58 -7.59 -1.33
CA ILE A 95 -5.64 -8.46 -0.60
C ILE A 95 -6.23 -9.87 -0.42
N ASN A 96 -7.49 -9.99 -0.01
CA ASN A 96 -8.13 -11.29 0.15
C ASN A 96 -8.25 -12.06 -1.17
N ARG A 97 -8.50 -11.37 -2.29
CA ARG A 97 -8.55 -12.01 -3.62
C ARG A 97 -7.19 -12.54 -4.05
N ASP A 98 -6.13 -11.80 -3.76
CA ASP A 98 -4.76 -12.21 -4.06
C ASP A 98 -4.35 -13.42 -3.19
N LEU A 99 -4.56 -13.33 -1.88
CA LEU A 99 -4.19 -14.39 -0.92
C LEU A 99 -4.99 -15.68 -1.06
N TYR A 100 -6.29 -15.59 -1.35
CA TYR A 100 -7.20 -16.75 -1.39
C TYR A 100 -7.63 -17.11 -2.82
N HIS A 101 -7.01 -16.49 -3.85
CA HIS A 101 -7.32 -16.69 -5.26
C HIS A 101 -8.82 -16.64 -5.59
N LEU A 102 -9.55 -15.73 -4.92
CA LEU A 102 -10.98 -15.59 -5.08
C LEU A 102 -11.32 -15.06 -6.47
N LYS A 103 -12.32 -15.65 -7.13
CA LYS A 103 -12.76 -15.23 -8.45
C LYS A 103 -13.21 -13.77 -8.40
N MET A 104 -12.72 -12.97 -9.33
CA MET A 104 -13.26 -11.62 -9.51
C MET A 104 -14.62 -11.71 -10.22
N PRO A 105 -15.60 -10.89 -9.82
CA PRO A 105 -16.85 -10.82 -10.55
C PRO A 105 -16.56 -10.37 -11.97
N ARG A 106 -17.16 -11.04 -12.96
CA ARG A 106 -17.09 -10.59 -14.34
C ARG A 106 -17.78 -9.22 -14.38
N GLN A 107 -17.03 -8.16 -14.64
CA GLN A 107 -17.64 -6.85 -14.85
C GLN A 107 -18.52 -6.96 -16.09
N GLY A 108 -19.83 -7.10 -15.89
CA GLY A 108 -20.81 -6.90 -16.94
C GLY A 108 -20.68 -5.44 -17.37
N GLY A 109 -19.99 -5.22 -18.48
CA GLY A 109 -19.92 -3.89 -19.08
C GLY A 109 -21.35 -3.40 -19.25
N ARG A 110 -21.69 -2.26 -18.63
CA ARG A 110 -22.95 -1.60 -18.97
C ARG A 110 -22.90 -1.36 -20.48
N PRO A 111 -23.95 -1.74 -21.24
CA PRO A 111 -23.96 -1.45 -22.66
C PRO A 111 -23.70 0.03 -22.84
N LYS A 112 -22.76 0.37 -23.72
CA LYS A 112 -22.41 1.77 -23.97
C LYS A 112 -23.69 2.50 -24.35
N ALA A 113 -24.12 3.43 -23.51
CA ALA A 113 -25.31 4.23 -23.80
C ALA A 113 -25.09 4.90 -25.15
N GLN A 114 -25.98 4.63 -26.10
CA GLN A 114 -25.92 5.27 -27.40
C GLN A 114 -26.28 6.74 -27.19
N MET A 115 -25.38 7.65 -27.57
CA MET A 115 -25.67 9.08 -27.52
C MET A 115 -26.81 9.38 -28.50
N PRO A 116 -27.92 9.98 -28.06
CA PRO A 116 -29.08 10.23 -28.92
C PRO A 116 -28.79 11.22 -30.06
N PHE A 117 -27.76 12.06 -29.91
CA PHE A 117 -27.30 13.03 -30.92
C PHE A 117 -25.98 12.61 -31.56
N ARG A 118 -25.72 11.31 -31.67
CA ARG A 118 -24.48 10.81 -32.25
C ARG A 118 -24.46 11.14 -33.75
N THR A 119 -23.58 12.04 -34.12
CA THR A 119 -23.28 12.40 -35.51
C THR A 119 -22.65 11.19 -36.23
N GLU A 120 -23.21 10.76 -37.36
CA GLU A 120 -22.63 9.65 -38.15
C GLU A 120 -21.46 10.13 -39.03
N ARG A 121 -21.46 11.41 -39.42
CA ARG A 121 -20.42 12.05 -40.24
C ARG A 121 -19.85 13.29 -39.57
N ARG A 122 -18.68 13.76 -40.02
CA ARG A 122 -17.94 14.88 -39.38
C ARG A 122 -18.68 16.24 -39.34
N HIS A 123 -19.82 16.38 -40.04
CA HIS A 123 -20.63 17.60 -40.11
C HIS A 123 -22.13 17.27 -40.31
N GLN A 124 -22.77 16.65 -39.33
CA GLN A 124 -24.23 16.45 -39.32
C GLN A 124 -24.80 17.31 -38.19
N PHE A 125 -25.78 18.15 -38.51
CA PHE A 125 -26.58 18.93 -37.57
C PHE A 125 -28.03 18.45 -37.68
#